data_AF-A0A935XW39-F1
#
_entry.id   AF-A0A935XW39-F1
#
_cell.length_a   1.000
_cell.length_b   1.000
_cell.length_c   1.000
_cell.angle_alpha   90.00
_cell.angle_beta   90.00
_cell.angle_gamma   90.00
#
_symmetry.space_group_name_H-M   'P 1'
#
loop_
_entity.id
_entity.type
_entity.pdbx_description
1 polymer ?
#
loop_
_entity_poly.entity_id
_entity_poly.type
_entity_poly.pdbx_seq_one_letter_code
_entity_poly.pdbx_strand_id
1 'polypeptide(L)'
;MPSHATEEPEYQVVRELPGIEMRQYAAYAVAEVVVPGPADEAGNLAFPILAGYIFGKNKGERKFSMTAPVTQAAEPVKLEMTAPVTQTAASGGFRVQFVLPKGVTAASAPEPLDARVQLREVLPSRVAVIRYSGFWSDSNYSEHLAKLQAALRAAGLAWEGEPVYSRYNAPFTLWFMRRNEIWLRLANQN
;
A
#
# COMPACT_ATOMS: atom_id res chain seq x y z
N MET A 1 20.71 -0.34 -17.98
CA MET A 1 20.98 -0.22 -16.53
C MET A 1 19.66 -0.44 -15.82
N PRO A 2 19.46 -1.49 -15.01
CA PRO A 2 18.18 -1.69 -14.35
C PRO A 2 18.05 -0.67 -13.20
N SER A 3 17.32 0.41 -13.44
CA SER A 3 16.90 1.35 -12.41
C SER A 3 15.74 0.72 -11.64
N HIS A 4 15.94 0.25 -10.42
CA HIS A 4 14.82 -0.08 -9.55
C HIS A 4 15.04 0.52 -8.17
N ALA A 5 15.20 1.84 -8.13
CA ALA A 5 14.62 2.59 -7.02
C ALA A 5 13.10 2.51 -7.23
N THR A 6 12.48 1.47 -6.68
CA THR A 6 11.01 1.40 -6.66
C THR A 6 10.53 2.55 -5.79
N GLU A 7 9.69 3.40 -6.34
CA GLU A 7 9.17 4.56 -5.63
C GLU A 7 8.35 4.14 -4.40
N GLU A 8 8.54 4.82 -3.27
CA GLU A 8 7.85 4.57 -2.00
C GLU A 8 7.09 5.83 -1.54
N PRO A 9 5.97 5.70 -0.78
CA PRO A 9 5.29 6.86 -0.22
C PRO A 9 6.21 7.64 0.72
N GLU A 10 6.19 8.96 0.59
CA GLU A 10 7.07 9.85 1.35
C GLU A 10 6.75 9.86 2.84
N TYR A 11 7.78 9.69 3.68
CA TYR A 11 7.64 9.75 5.13
C TYR A 11 8.86 10.37 5.81
N GLN A 12 8.66 10.78 7.06
CA GLN A 12 9.71 11.19 7.99
C GLN A 12 9.71 10.28 9.21
N VAL A 13 10.87 9.81 9.65
CA VAL A 13 10.99 9.11 10.94
C VAL A 13 10.93 10.17 12.05
N VAL A 14 9.87 10.13 12.85
CA VAL A 14 9.62 11.10 13.94
C VAL A 14 10.10 10.61 15.30
N ARG A 15 10.26 9.29 15.45
CA ARG A 15 10.78 8.64 16.66
C ARG A 15 11.22 7.22 16.36
N GLU A 16 12.24 6.75 17.07
CA GLU A 16 12.70 5.37 17.01
C GLU A 16 12.55 4.70 18.38
N LEU A 17 12.19 3.42 18.35
CA LEU A 17 12.26 2.47 19.46
C LEU A 17 13.14 1.30 19.00
N PRO A 18 13.66 0.44 19.91
CA PRO A 18 14.45 -0.72 19.49
C PRO A 18 13.70 -1.60 18.46
N GLY A 19 14.19 -1.60 17.22
CA GLY A 19 13.63 -2.36 16.10
C GLY A 19 12.33 -1.82 15.51
N ILE A 20 11.87 -0.63 15.92
CA ILE A 20 10.59 -0.02 15.47
C ILE A 20 10.80 1.45 15.13
N GLU A 21 10.25 1.85 14.00
CA GLU A 21 10.24 3.26 13.56
C GLU A 21 8.84 3.83 13.65
N MET A 22 8.70 5.04 14.17
CA MET A 22 7.49 5.83 14.09
C MET A 22 7.65 6.79 12.91
N ARG A 23 6.85 6.60 11.88
CA ARG A 23 6.91 7.35 10.62
C ARG A 23 5.69 8.26 10.50
N GLN A 24 5.91 9.50 10.09
CA GLN A 24 4.87 10.41 9.64
C GLN A 24 4.79 10.33 8.11
N TYR A 25 3.73 9.73 7.59
CA TYR A 25 3.46 9.70 6.14
C TYR A 25 2.70 10.96 5.73
N ALA A 26 3.06 11.48 4.55
CA ALA A 26 2.25 12.46 3.83
C ALA A 26 1.01 11.77 3.23
N ALA A 27 0.09 12.55 2.65
CA ALA A 27 -1.00 11.98 1.87
C ALA A 27 -0.45 11.31 0.61
N TYR A 28 -1.03 10.18 0.22
CA TYR A 28 -0.69 9.49 -1.03
C TYR A 28 -1.92 8.78 -1.60
N ALA A 29 -1.93 8.57 -2.91
CA ALA A 29 -3.02 7.84 -3.56
C ALA A 29 -2.69 6.36 -3.69
N VAL A 30 -3.74 5.54 -3.68
CA VAL A 30 -3.65 4.09 -3.88
C VAL A 30 -4.70 3.62 -4.89
N ALA A 31 -4.36 2.57 -5.63
CA ALA A 31 -5.34 1.67 -6.24
C ALA A 31 -5.53 0.48 -5.30
N GLU A 32 -6.77 0.14 -4.97
CA GLU A 32 -7.10 -0.92 -4.03
C GLU A 32 -8.19 -1.86 -4.57
N VAL A 33 -8.15 -3.10 -4.11
CA VAL A 33 -9.19 -4.11 -4.36
C VAL A 33 -9.41 -4.93 -3.09
N VAL A 34 -10.66 -5.35 -2.86
CA VAL A 34 -10.99 -6.32 -1.80
C VAL A 34 -11.19 -7.68 -2.45
N VAL A 35 -10.48 -8.69 -1.94
CA VAL A 35 -10.57 -10.08 -2.40
C VAL A 35 -10.99 -11.00 -1.25
N PRO A 36 -11.85 -12.00 -1.52
CA PRO A 36 -12.22 -12.99 -0.51
C PRO A 36 -11.07 -13.98 -0.26
N GLY A 37 -11.18 -14.73 0.83
CA GLY A 37 -10.24 -15.79 1.18
C GLY A 37 -9.23 -15.41 2.27
N PRO A 38 -8.30 -16.33 2.58
CA PRO A 38 -7.31 -16.13 3.64
C PRO A 38 -6.19 -15.16 3.24
N ALA A 39 -5.39 -14.76 4.23
CA ALA A 39 -4.37 -13.73 4.08
C ALA A 39 -3.21 -14.11 3.13
N ASP A 40 -2.82 -15.38 3.05
CA ASP A 40 -1.83 -15.88 2.09
C ASP A 40 -2.26 -15.71 0.64
N GLU A 41 -3.54 -15.96 0.38
CA GLU A 41 -4.09 -15.96 -0.99
C GLU A 41 -4.39 -14.55 -1.49
N ALA A 42 -4.73 -13.63 -0.58
CA ALA A 42 -5.15 -12.27 -0.91
C ALA A 42 -4.19 -11.55 -1.88
N GLY A 43 -2.88 -11.66 -1.62
CA GLY A 43 -1.86 -11.08 -2.50
C GLY A 43 -1.90 -11.64 -3.92
N ASN A 44 -2.01 -12.96 -4.07
CA ASN A 44 -2.00 -13.63 -5.36
C ASN A 44 -3.29 -13.37 -6.16
N LEU A 45 -4.42 -13.21 -5.48
CA LEU A 45 -5.71 -12.88 -6.10
C LEU A 45 -5.76 -11.41 -6.55
N ALA A 46 -5.25 -10.49 -5.72
CA ALA A 46 -5.32 -9.06 -6.00
C ALA A 46 -4.27 -8.58 -7.00
N PHE A 47 -3.05 -9.16 -6.98
CA PHE A 47 -1.94 -8.66 -7.78
C PHE A 47 -2.25 -8.60 -9.29
N PRO A 48 -2.81 -9.64 -9.95
CA PRO A 48 -3.12 -9.57 -11.38
C PRO A 48 -4.15 -8.49 -11.74
N ILE A 49 -5.08 -8.20 -10.82
CA ILE A 49 -6.12 -7.17 -11.00
C ILE A 49 -5.47 -5.78 -10.98
N LEU A 50 -4.70 -5.49 -9.93
CA LEU A 50 -4.03 -4.20 -9.76
C LEU A 50 -2.91 -4.00 -10.79
N ALA A 51 -2.14 -5.04 -11.11
CA ALA A 51 -1.15 -5.00 -12.19
C ALA A 51 -1.82 -4.71 -13.54
N GLY A 52 -2.99 -5.32 -13.81
CA GLY A 52 -3.77 -5.01 -15.01
C GLY A 52 -4.09 -3.52 -15.12
N TYR A 53 -4.54 -2.89 -14.04
CA TYR A 53 -4.80 -1.46 -13.98
C TYR A 53 -3.54 -0.62 -14.26
N ILE A 54 -2.45 -0.91 -13.54
CA ILE A 54 -1.15 -0.21 -13.68
C ILE A 54 -0.58 -0.34 -15.10
N PHE A 55 -0.75 -1.50 -15.75
CA PHE A 55 -0.23 -1.77 -17.09
C PHE A 55 -1.21 -1.45 -18.24
N GLY A 56 -2.23 -0.62 -17.99
CA GLY A 56 -3.04 -0.03 -19.06
C GLY A 56 -4.47 -0.55 -19.18
N LYS A 57 -5.01 -1.31 -18.21
CA LYS A 57 -6.46 -1.59 -18.14
C LYS A 57 -7.22 -0.44 -17.47
N ASN A 58 -7.07 0.76 -18.01
CA ASN A 58 -7.70 1.99 -17.56
C ASN A 58 -8.16 2.83 -18.77
N LYS A 59 -9.03 3.81 -18.52
CA LYS A 59 -9.60 4.69 -19.56
C LYS A 59 -8.67 5.83 -20.02
N GLY A 60 -7.40 5.80 -19.64
CA GLY A 60 -6.47 6.88 -19.94
C GLY A 60 -6.59 8.10 -19.03
N GLU A 61 -5.95 9.20 -19.44
CA GLU A 61 -5.91 10.44 -18.66
C GLU A 61 -7.31 11.00 -18.39
N ARG A 62 -7.58 11.35 -17.11
CA ARG A 62 -8.78 12.11 -16.74
C ARG A 62 -8.63 13.56 -17.18
N LYS A 63 -9.19 13.90 -18.34
CA LYS A 63 -9.37 15.29 -18.75
C LYS A 63 -10.49 15.93 -17.92
N PHE A 64 -10.14 16.80 -16.98
CA PHE A 64 -11.10 17.68 -16.30
C PHE A 64 -11.57 18.75 -17.30
N SER A 65 -12.58 18.42 -18.10
CA SER A 65 -13.09 19.29 -19.15
C SER A 65 -13.82 20.50 -18.54
N MET A 66 -13.21 21.69 -18.59
CA MET A 66 -13.93 22.98 -18.52
C MET A 66 -14.07 23.67 -19.90
N THR A 67 -13.77 22.97 -21.00
CA THR A 67 -13.97 23.50 -22.35
C THR A 67 -14.36 22.39 -23.31
N ALA A 68 -15.56 22.53 -23.91
CA ALA A 68 -16.06 22.13 -25.24
C ALA A 68 -15.42 20.92 -26.02
N PRO A 69 -16.20 20.23 -26.87
CA PRO A 69 -16.09 18.80 -27.07
C PRO A 69 -14.79 18.41 -27.77
N VAL A 70 -14.05 17.46 -27.19
CA VAL A 70 -13.01 16.73 -27.90
C VAL A 70 -13.41 15.26 -27.94
N THR A 71 -13.94 14.85 -29.09
CA THR A 71 -14.20 13.48 -29.51
C THR A 71 -12.88 12.73 -29.78
N GLN A 72 -12.07 12.59 -28.75
CA GLN A 72 -10.94 11.66 -28.72
C GLN A 72 -11.05 10.88 -27.42
N ALA A 73 -11.40 9.59 -27.52
CA ALA A 73 -11.31 8.69 -26.38
C ALA A 73 -9.88 8.75 -25.85
N ALA A 74 -9.71 8.94 -24.54
CA ALA A 74 -8.38 8.97 -23.94
C ALA A 74 -7.74 7.58 -24.06
N GLU A 75 -6.49 7.55 -24.51
CA GLU A 75 -5.72 6.32 -24.67
C GLU A 75 -5.28 5.78 -23.30
N PRO A 76 -5.28 4.45 -23.08
CA PRO A 76 -4.84 3.88 -21.82
C PRO A 76 -3.42 4.29 -21.43
N VAL A 77 -3.22 4.60 -20.15
CA VAL A 77 -1.92 5.06 -19.63
C VAL A 77 -1.27 3.96 -18.79
N LYS A 78 0.03 3.74 -19.00
CA LYS A 78 0.83 2.88 -18.12
C LYS A 78 1.36 3.70 -16.95
N LEU A 79 1.15 3.19 -15.74
CA LEU A 79 1.70 3.74 -14.51
C LEU A 79 2.97 2.97 -14.11
N GLU A 80 3.87 3.64 -13.40
CA GLU A 80 5.05 3.00 -12.82
C GLU A 80 4.66 2.17 -11.59
N MET A 81 5.36 1.05 -11.38
CA MET A 81 5.18 0.23 -10.19
C MET A 81 5.88 0.86 -8.99
N THR A 82 5.19 0.90 -7.86
CA THR A 82 5.68 1.44 -6.58
C THR A 82 5.74 0.34 -5.52
N ALA A 83 6.30 0.68 -4.36
CA ALA A 83 6.28 -0.11 -3.15
C ALA A 83 5.77 0.76 -1.98
N PRO A 84 5.31 0.16 -0.87
CA PRO A 84 4.96 -1.24 -0.73
C PRO A 84 3.63 -1.60 -1.40
N VAL A 85 3.44 -2.90 -1.63
CA VAL A 85 2.10 -3.50 -1.76
C VAL A 85 1.60 -3.82 -0.35
N THR A 86 0.50 -3.20 0.04
CA THR A 86 -0.07 -3.38 1.39
C THR A 86 -1.25 -4.33 1.38
N GLN A 87 -1.49 -4.97 2.52
CA GLN A 87 -2.61 -5.87 2.77
C GLN A 87 -3.16 -5.67 4.18
N THR A 88 -4.49 -5.57 4.30
CA THR A 88 -5.20 -5.32 5.55
C THR A 88 -6.51 -6.09 5.58
N ALA A 89 -6.93 -6.56 6.75
CA ALA A 89 -8.25 -7.18 6.91
C ALA A 89 -9.37 -6.18 6.57
N ALA A 90 -10.42 -6.66 5.91
CA ALA A 90 -11.58 -5.85 5.53
C ALA A 90 -12.85 -6.70 5.54
N SER A 91 -14.02 -6.05 5.56
CA SER A 91 -15.28 -6.74 5.37
C SER A 91 -15.28 -7.46 4.02
N GLY A 92 -15.50 -8.79 4.03
CA GLY A 92 -15.49 -9.62 2.83
C GLY A 92 -14.13 -10.21 2.44
N GLY A 93 -13.08 -10.03 3.25
CA GLY A 93 -11.78 -10.67 3.06
C GLY A 93 -10.61 -9.74 3.36
N PHE A 94 -9.75 -9.51 2.36
CA PHE A 94 -8.57 -8.66 2.50
C PHE A 94 -8.56 -7.55 1.46
N ARG A 95 -8.25 -6.34 1.91
CA ARG A 95 -7.96 -5.20 1.07
C ARG A 95 -6.48 -5.20 0.72
N VAL A 96 -6.17 -5.20 -0.56
CA VAL A 96 -4.80 -5.07 -1.07
C VAL A 96 -4.67 -3.74 -1.81
N GLN A 97 -3.57 -3.02 -1.58
CA GLN A 97 -3.37 -1.68 -2.14
C GLN A 97 -2.00 -1.57 -2.80
N PHE A 98 -1.97 -0.90 -3.95
CA PHE A 98 -0.76 -0.44 -4.61
C PHE A 98 -0.69 1.09 -4.46
N VAL A 99 0.45 1.59 -4.01
CA VAL A 99 0.70 3.04 -3.99
C VAL A 99 0.77 3.55 -5.42
N LEU A 100 0.22 4.72 -5.69
CA LEU A 100 0.38 5.36 -7.00
C LEU A 100 1.66 6.21 -7.01
N PRO A 101 2.30 6.39 -8.19
CA PRO A 101 3.50 7.24 -8.31
C PRO A 101 3.29 8.66 -7.77
N LYS A 102 4.36 9.32 -7.34
CA LYS A 102 4.29 10.68 -6.79
C LYS A 102 3.69 11.63 -7.83
N GLY A 103 2.82 12.51 -7.35
CA GLY A 103 2.07 13.46 -8.18
C GLY A 103 0.76 12.92 -8.74
N VAL A 104 0.51 11.61 -8.67
CA VAL A 104 -0.80 11.03 -9.00
C VAL A 104 -1.70 11.08 -7.76
N THR A 105 -2.88 11.67 -7.91
CA THR A 105 -3.92 11.71 -6.87
C THR A 105 -5.08 10.81 -7.26
N ALA A 106 -5.97 10.45 -6.31
CA ALA A 106 -7.17 9.67 -6.65
C ALA A 106 -8.09 10.41 -7.67
N ALA A 107 -8.00 11.74 -7.72
CA ALA A 107 -8.73 12.58 -8.65
C ALA A 107 -8.12 12.56 -10.06
N SER A 108 -6.78 12.62 -10.17
CA SER A 108 -6.08 12.64 -11.46
C SER A 108 -5.76 11.25 -12.03
N ALA A 109 -5.77 10.21 -11.20
CA ALA A 109 -5.47 8.85 -11.61
C ALA A 109 -6.43 8.36 -12.73
N PRO A 110 -5.91 7.63 -13.74
CA PRO A 110 -6.73 7.04 -14.80
C PRO A 110 -7.87 6.21 -14.23
N GLU A 111 -9.06 6.33 -14.80
CA GLU A 111 -10.21 5.55 -14.31
C GLU A 111 -10.01 4.06 -14.62
N PRO A 112 -10.11 3.14 -13.63
CA PRO A 112 -9.99 1.72 -13.89
C PRO A 112 -11.10 1.21 -14.82
N LEU A 113 -10.78 0.22 -15.66
CA LEU A 113 -11.81 -0.52 -16.43
C LEU A 113 -12.46 -1.62 -15.60
N ASP A 114 -11.75 -2.16 -14.61
CA ASP A 114 -12.26 -3.17 -13.69
C ASP A 114 -12.94 -2.50 -12.50
N ALA A 115 -14.26 -2.67 -12.37
CA ALA A 115 -15.06 -2.04 -11.32
C ALA A 115 -14.67 -2.49 -9.88
N ARG A 116 -13.89 -3.57 -9.75
CA ARG A 116 -13.36 -4.00 -8.45
C ARG A 116 -12.21 -3.13 -7.96
N VAL A 117 -11.53 -2.42 -8.86
CA VAL A 117 -10.44 -1.51 -8.52
C VAL A 117 -11.02 -0.16 -8.11
N GLN A 118 -10.68 0.26 -6.89
CA GLN A 118 -11.06 1.56 -6.36
C GLN A 118 -9.82 2.44 -6.22
N LEU A 119 -9.98 3.73 -6.49
CA LEU A 119 -8.94 4.72 -6.28
C LEU A 119 -9.25 5.48 -5.02
N ARG A 120 -8.28 5.57 -4.11
CA ARG A 120 -8.48 6.21 -2.80
C ARG A 120 -7.28 7.06 -2.42
N GLU A 121 -7.55 8.15 -1.73
CA GLU A 121 -6.51 8.91 -1.03
C GLU A 121 -6.33 8.37 0.39
N VAL A 122 -5.08 8.05 0.72
CA VAL A 122 -4.67 7.75 2.10
C VAL A 122 -4.24 9.07 2.73
N LEU A 123 -4.99 9.49 3.75
CA LEU A 123 -4.71 10.73 4.48
C LEU A 123 -3.39 10.65 5.25
N PRO A 124 -2.75 11.80 5.55
CA PRO A 124 -1.56 11.85 6.38
C PRO A 124 -1.80 11.12 7.69
N SER A 125 -0.84 10.29 8.10
CA SER A 125 -0.97 9.48 9.30
C SER A 125 0.37 9.17 9.93
N ARG A 126 0.35 8.97 11.25
CA ARG A 126 1.48 8.45 12.00
C ARG A 126 1.35 6.95 12.10
N VAL A 127 2.43 6.25 11.78
CA VAL A 127 2.45 4.79 11.70
C VAL A 127 3.66 4.28 12.45
N ALA A 128 3.46 3.32 13.35
CA ALA A 128 4.54 2.55 13.92
C ALA A 128 4.83 1.33 13.04
N VAL A 129 6.11 1.10 12.74
CA VAL A 129 6.57 0.12 11.77
C VAL A 129 7.59 -0.80 12.41
N ILE A 130 7.35 -2.11 12.34
CA ILE A 130 8.38 -3.12 12.57
C ILE A 130 8.79 -3.73 11.23
N ARG A 131 10.10 -3.84 11.00
CA ARG A 131 10.68 -4.46 9.80
C ARG A 131 11.19 -5.85 10.13
N TYR A 132 10.98 -6.79 9.21
CA TYR A 132 11.49 -8.16 9.31
C TYR A 132 11.73 -8.76 7.92
N SER A 133 12.42 -9.89 7.88
CA SER A 133 12.72 -10.65 6.66
C SER A 133 12.08 -12.04 6.69
N GLY A 134 12.05 -12.71 5.54
CA GLY A 134 11.47 -14.04 5.42
C GLY A 134 10.34 -14.13 4.39
N PHE A 135 9.87 -15.36 4.19
CA PHE A 135 8.60 -15.60 3.52
C PHE A 135 7.44 -15.14 4.40
N TRP A 136 6.30 -14.89 3.75
CA TRP A 136 5.05 -14.74 4.48
C TRP A 136 4.71 -16.08 5.17
N SER A 137 4.42 -16.01 6.45
CA SER A 137 3.75 -17.07 7.21
C SER A 137 2.98 -16.43 8.35
N ASP A 138 1.87 -17.04 8.74
CA ASP A 138 1.03 -16.54 9.83
C ASP A 138 1.81 -16.45 11.15
N SER A 139 2.69 -17.41 11.43
CA SER A 139 3.57 -17.41 12.60
C SER A 139 4.54 -16.23 12.61
N ASN A 140 5.25 -15.99 11.49
CA ASN A 140 6.22 -14.89 11.40
C ASN A 140 5.53 -13.52 11.47
N TYR A 141 4.36 -13.39 10.85
CA TYR A 141 3.50 -12.21 10.97
C TYR A 141 3.06 -11.98 12.42
N SER A 142 2.49 -12.99 13.06
CA SER A 142 1.97 -12.92 14.43
C SER A 142 3.06 -12.61 15.46
N GLU A 143 4.25 -13.19 15.31
CA GLU A 143 5.40 -12.91 16.17
C GLU A 143 5.81 -11.44 16.11
N HIS A 144 5.95 -10.87 14.91
CA HIS A 144 6.38 -9.48 14.73
C HIS A 144 5.27 -8.49 15.09
N LEU A 145 4.00 -8.82 14.83
CA LEU A 145 2.88 -8.03 15.31
C LEU A 145 2.86 -7.97 16.85
N ALA A 146 3.06 -9.10 17.52
CA ALA A 146 3.10 -9.14 18.98
C ALA A 146 4.25 -8.31 19.55
N LYS A 147 5.44 -8.36 18.94
CA LYS A 147 6.60 -7.50 19.30
C LYS A 147 6.28 -6.02 19.15
N LEU A 148 5.70 -5.62 18.01
CA LEU A 148 5.32 -4.24 17.75
C LEU A 148 4.31 -3.74 18.79
N GLN A 149 3.24 -4.49 19.03
CA GLN A 149 2.22 -4.13 20.02
C GLN A 149 2.77 -4.06 21.44
N ALA A 150 3.67 -4.98 21.83
CA ALA A 150 4.30 -4.98 23.14
C ALA A 150 5.16 -3.72 23.35
N ALA A 151 5.95 -3.34 22.35
CA ALA A 151 6.77 -2.12 22.40
C ALA A 151 5.90 -0.85 22.46
N LEU A 152 4.81 -0.78 21.69
CA LEU A 152 3.88 0.34 21.76
C LEU A 152 3.21 0.46 23.13
N ARG A 153 2.75 -0.66 23.71
CA ARG A 153 2.20 -0.69 25.08
C ARG A 153 3.22 -0.22 26.12
N ALA A 154 4.47 -0.71 26.03
CA ALA A 154 5.54 -0.29 26.95
C ALA A 154 5.87 1.22 26.82
N ALA A 155 5.70 1.78 25.62
CA ALA A 155 5.89 3.20 25.36
C ALA A 155 4.64 4.07 25.65
N GLY A 156 3.54 3.48 26.12
CA GLY A 156 2.29 4.20 26.38
C GLY A 156 1.59 4.73 25.13
N LEU A 157 1.81 4.10 23.98
CA LEU A 157 1.30 4.52 22.68
C LEU A 157 0.09 3.68 22.26
N ALA A 158 -1.03 4.35 21.99
CA ALA A 158 -2.22 3.73 21.42
C ALA A 158 -2.17 3.70 19.88
N TRP A 159 -2.81 2.69 19.31
CA TRP A 159 -3.02 2.55 17.87
C TRP A 159 -4.49 2.26 17.56
N GLU A 160 -4.88 2.47 16.31
CA GLU A 160 -6.24 2.31 15.81
C GLU A 160 -6.27 1.49 14.53
N GLY A 161 -7.41 0.83 14.29
CA GLY A 161 -7.64 0.04 13.10
C GLY A 161 -6.87 -1.28 13.04
N GLU A 162 -6.95 -1.92 11.88
CA GLU A 162 -6.31 -3.20 11.61
C GLU A 162 -4.83 -3.04 11.25
N PRO A 163 -3.97 -4.02 11.63
CA PRO A 163 -2.59 -4.01 11.19
C PRO A 163 -2.47 -4.12 9.67
N VAL A 164 -1.50 -3.40 9.10
CA VAL A 164 -1.24 -3.40 7.67
C VAL A 164 0.06 -4.15 7.42
N TYR A 165 -0.02 -5.23 6.64
CA TYR A 165 1.15 -5.97 6.17
C TYR A 165 1.66 -5.35 4.86
N SER A 166 2.95 -5.01 4.80
CA SER A 166 3.56 -4.24 3.72
C SER A 166 4.73 -5.00 3.09
N ARG A 167 4.63 -5.29 1.79
CA ARG A 167 5.65 -6.01 1.01
C ARG A 167 6.32 -5.10 0.01
N TYR A 168 7.65 -5.10 -0.01
CA TYR A 168 8.43 -4.20 -0.87
C TYR A 168 9.07 -4.89 -2.07
N ASN A 169 9.21 -6.22 -2.00
CA ASN A 169 10.02 -6.95 -2.96
C ASN A 169 9.16 -7.72 -3.95
N ALA A 170 9.69 -7.85 -5.17
CA ALA A 170 9.09 -8.66 -6.21
C ALA A 170 9.18 -10.17 -5.87
N PRO A 171 8.35 -11.01 -6.51
CA PRO A 171 8.29 -12.45 -6.22
C PRO A 171 9.63 -13.19 -6.32
N PHE A 172 10.54 -12.73 -7.19
CA PHE A 172 11.84 -13.33 -7.46
C PHE A 172 12.96 -12.94 -6.46
N THR A 173 12.71 -12.02 -5.52
CA THR A 173 13.70 -11.66 -4.49
C THR A 173 13.90 -12.82 -3.51
N LEU A 174 15.17 -13.18 -3.24
CA LEU A 174 15.55 -14.18 -2.25
C LEU A 174 14.96 -13.85 -0.87
N TRP A 175 14.45 -14.86 -0.17
CA TRP A 175 13.58 -14.66 1.01
C TRP A 175 14.24 -13.92 2.17
N PHE A 176 15.54 -14.12 2.40
CA PHE A 176 16.31 -13.42 3.44
C PHE A 176 16.66 -11.96 3.05
N MET A 177 16.52 -11.60 1.77
CA MET A 177 16.68 -10.22 1.27
C MET A 177 15.34 -9.47 1.19
N ARG A 178 14.22 -10.14 1.50
CA ARG A 178 12.91 -9.50 1.49
C ARG A 178 12.77 -8.56 2.69
N ARG A 179 12.30 -7.34 2.43
CA ARG A 179 11.78 -6.37 3.39
C ARG A 179 10.28 -6.58 3.49
N ASN A 180 9.87 -7.08 4.65
CA ASN A 180 8.50 -7.09 5.10
C ASN A 180 8.35 -6.08 6.22
N GLU A 181 7.19 -5.44 6.30
CA GLU A 181 6.86 -4.56 7.41
C GLU A 181 5.44 -4.84 7.91
N ILE A 182 5.22 -4.61 9.21
CA ILE A 182 3.89 -4.51 9.79
C ILE A 182 3.73 -3.10 10.32
N TRP A 183 2.62 -2.48 9.96
CA TRP A 183 2.29 -1.10 10.26
C TRP A 183 1.08 -1.06 11.19
N LEU A 184 1.18 -0.28 12.27
CA LEU A 184 0.05 0.08 13.12
C LEU A 184 -0.13 1.59 13.08
N ARG A 185 -1.32 2.03 12.68
CA ARG A 185 -1.69 3.46 12.66
C ARG A 185 -1.84 3.93 14.10
N LEU A 186 -1.05 4.93 14.48
CA LEU A 186 -1.11 5.50 15.82
C LEU A 186 -2.38 6.34 15.97
N ALA A 187 -3.04 6.22 17.11
CA ALA A 187 -4.17 7.07 17.43
C ALA A 187 -3.68 8.53 17.56
N ASN A 188 -4.45 9.48 17.04
CA ASN A 188 -4.16 10.89 17.26
C ASN A 188 -4.25 11.17 18.76
N GLN A 189 -3.15 11.65 19.35
CA GLN A 189 -3.20 12.20 20.70
C GLN A 189 -3.86 13.58 20.58
N ASN A 190 -5.12 13.67 21.02
CA ASN A 190 -5.78 14.95 21.26
C ASN A 190 -5.08 15.73 22.38
#